data_AF-A0A7J8DZZ5-F1
#
_entry.id   AF-A0A7J8DZZ5-F1
#
_cell.length_a   1.000
_cell.length_b   1.000
_cell.length_c   1.000
_cell.angle_alpha   90.00
_cell.angle_beta   90.00
_cell.angle_gamma   90.00
#
_symmetry.space_group_name_H-M   'P 1'
#
loop_
_entity.id
_entity.type
_entity.pdbx_description
1 polymer ?
#
loop_
_entity_poly.entity_id
_entity_poly.type
_entity_poly.pdbx_seq_one_letter_code
_entity_poly.pdbx_strand_id
1 'polypeptide(L)'
;MEHDSSQDFPPREGSSLPGEWPSALGQAFTQILHRLTGQESRRGKARDVALQDLGALIEATECDKLFEGSGTSLHGMPEMMGQVAKALEKYAAPPKEQEGRSDGHSSVPEKAAAAGLLFLKLLRKVEAAKCSLVCPAWKTGLPRLAGPIYIFAVTHSLKQPWTSPRSQDVAGEVLTLLLQVTECGSVAGFLHGENEDEKGRFTLIMGLLKPDLNKESWKNNPATKHVFSWTLQQVTRPWLTQHLERILPPSLLISDDYQSENKILGVDCLHHIVLNVVSSLHSGICIDQTD
;
A
#
# COMPACT_ATOMS: atom_id res chain seq x y z
N MET A 1 -12.32 58.79 -58.49
CA MET A 1 -11.54 57.64 -59.02
C MET A 1 -10.31 57.52 -58.16
N GLU A 2 -9.97 56.45 -57.45
CA GLU A 2 -10.39 55.06 -57.20
C GLU A 2 -9.47 54.63 -56.03
N HIS A 3 -9.72 53.71 -55.10
CA HIS A 3 -10.86 52.90 -54.72
C HIS A 3 -10.64 52.50 -53.26
N ASP A 4 -11.73 52.45 -52.50
CA ASP A 4 -11.88 51.75 -51.23
C ASP A 4 -11.59 50.25 -51.39
N SER A 5 -10.97 49.63 -50.40
CA SER A 5 -10.99 48.17 -50.20
C SER A 5 -10.64 47.85 -48.75
N SER A 6 -11.69 47.83 -47.96
CA SER A 6 -11.81 47.01 -46.75
C SER A 6 -11.49 45.56 -47.11
N GLN A 7 -10.61 44.90 -46.35
CA GLN A 7 -10.49 43.45 -46.40
C GLN A 7 -10.71 42.89 -45.00
N ASP A 8 -11.92 42.37 -44.85
CA ASP A 8 -12.39 41.51 -43.78
C ASP A 8 -11.41 40.36 -43.54
N PHE A 9 -10.94 40.22 -42.29
CA PHE A 9 -10.47 38.94 -41.80
C PHE A 9 -11.67 38.20 -41.19
N PRO A 10 -11.95 36.95 -41.61
CA PRO A 10 -13.02 36.17 -41.00
C PRO A 10 -12.65 35.84 -39.54
N PRO A 11 -13.63 35.70 -38.63
CA PRO A 11 -13.34 35.22 -37.29
C PRO A 11 -12.97 33.74 -37.42
N ARG A 12 -11.70 33.41 -37.22
CA ARG A 12 -11.30 32.03 -37.06
C ARG A 12 -11.73 31.58 -35.66
N GLU A 13 -13.00 31.18 -35.57
CA GLU A 13 -13.49 30.30 -34.52
C GLU A 13 -12.60 29.04 -34.47
N GLY A 14 -12.30 28.61 -33.25
CA GLY A 14 -11.67 27.31 -33.02
C GLY A 14 -10.23 27.37 -32.49
N SER A 15 -9.83 28.39 -31.74
CA SER A 15 -8.76 28.22 -30.74
C SER A 15 -9.32 27.41 -29.56
N SER A 16 -9.37 26.09 -29.72
CA SER A 16 -9.54 25.19 -28.59
C SER A 16 -8.34 25.38 -27.67
N LEU A 17 -8.59 25.95 -26.49
CA LEU A 17 -7.59 26.19 -25.45
C LEU A 17 -6.89 24.87 -25.08
N PRO A 18 -5.55 24.81 -25.10
CA PRO A 18 -4.83 23.71 -24.49
C PRO A 18 -4.63 24.01 -23.01
N GLY A 19 -5.29 23.23 -22.14
CA GLY A 19 -4.89 23.11 -20.75
C GLY A 19 -5.90 23.59 -19.71
N GLU A 20 -6.88 22.74 -19.40
CA GLU A 20 -7.70 22.86 -18.19
C GLU A 20 -7.90 21.50 -17.50
N TRP A 21 -6.94 20.57 -17.59
CA TRP A 21 -7.18 19.15 -17.23
C TRP A 21 -6.13 18.50 -16.31
N PRO A 22 -5.87 19.07 -15.12
CA PRO A 22 -5.60 18.21 -13.93
C PRO A 22 -6.49 18.47 -12.72
N SER A 23 -7.35 19.51 -12.73
CA SER A 23 -8.05 19.97 -11.52
C SER A 23 -9.33 19.17 -11.19
N ALA A 24 -10.16 18.83 -12.18
CA ALA A 24 -11.45 18.16 -11.94
C ALA A 24 -11.31 16.70 -11.46
N LEU A 25 -10.41 15.92 -12.07
CA LEU A 25 -10.14 14.54 -11.65
C LEU A 25 -9.55 14.49 -10.25
N GLY A 26 -8.55 15.35 -9.98
CA GLY A 26 -7.95 15.46 -8.64
C GLY A 26 -8.97 15.91 -7.58
N GLN A 27 -9.88 16.83 -7.92
CA GLN A 27 -10.98 17.22 -7.04
C GLN A 27 -11.95 16.06 -6.76
N ALA A 28 -12.30 15.25 -7.77
CA ALA A 28 -13.18 14.09 -7.59
C ALA A 28 -12.57 13.08 -6.61
N PHE A 29 -11.30 12.72 -6.78
CA PHE A 29 -10.58 11.86 -5.83
C PHE A 29 -10.49 12.48 -4.44
N THR A 30 -10.26 13.79 -4.33
CA THR A 30 -10.20 14.48 -3.04
C THR A 30 -11.54 14.43 -2.31
N GLN A 31 -12.66 14.62 -3.02
CA GLN A 31 -13.99 14.53 -2.43
C GLN A 31 -14.31 13.10 -1.97
N ILE A 32 -13.95 12.11 -2.77
CA ILE A 32 -14.10 10.69 -2.42
C ILE A 32 -13.24 10.35 -1.19
N LEU A 33 -11.98 10.77 -1.17
CA LEU A 33 -11.07 10.61 -0.04
C LEU A 33 -11.65 11.21 1.23
N HIS A 34 -12.18 12.43 1.18
CA HIS A 34 -12.82 13.07 2.34
C HIS A 34 -14.04 12.28 2.84
N ARG A 35 -14.81 11.66 1.95
CA ARG A 35 -15.94 10.78 2.35
C ARG A 35 -15.46 9.48 2.97
N LEU A 36 -14.35 8.91 2.49
CA LEU A 36 -13.75 7.68 3.03
C LEU A 36 -13.07 7.91 4.40
N THR A 37 -12.35 9.03 4.56
CA THR A 37 -11.56 9.34 5.77
C THR A 37 -12.34 10.11 6.83
N GLY A 38 -13.50 10.69 6.48
CA GLY A 38 -14.35 11.43 7.40
C GLY A 38 -14.69 10.63 8.67
N GLN A 39 -14.58 11.29 9.82
CA GLN A 39 -14.69 10.73 11.15
C GLN A 39 -16.11 10.88 11.70
N GLU A 40 -17.01 9.90 11.48
CA GLU A 40 -18.29 9.87 12.20
C GLU A 40 -19.02 8.50 12.17
N SER A 41 -19.68 8.21 13.29
CA SER A 41 -20.25 6.93 13.73
C SER A 41 -21.57 6.52 13.07
N ARG A 42 -22.04 7.23 12.03
CA ARG A 42 -23.34 6.99 11.36
C ARG A 42 -23.28 6.83 9.83
N ARG A 43 -22.15 6.38 9.27
CA ARG A 43 -21.90 6.55 7.83
C ARG A 43 -21.47 5.33 7.00
N GLY A 44 -21.76 4.10 7.43
CA GLY A 44 -21.48 2.88 6.64
C GLY A 44 -21.91 3.03 5.17
N LYS A 45 -23.20 3.36 4.97
CA LYS A 45 -23.77 3.58 3.62
C LYS A 45 -23.06 4.66 2.80
N ALA A 46 -22.57 5.75 3.40
CA ALA A 46 -21.90 6.80 2.62
C ALA A 46 -20.46 6.42 2.25
N ARG A 47 -19.79 5.61 3.07
CA ARG A 47 -18.47 5.06 2.71
C ARG A 47 -18.62 4.00 1.61
N ASP A 48 -19.67 3.19 1.67
CA ASP A 48 -19.97 2.20 0.63
C ASP A 48 -20.27 2.87 -0.72
N VAL A 49 -21.05 3.96 -0.71
CA VAL A 49 -21.25 4.81 -1.90
C VAL A 49 -19.92 5.41 -2.37
N ALA A 50 -19.08 5.93 -1.46
CA ALA A 50 -17.78 6.46 -1.85
C ALA A 50 -16.85 5.40 -2.47
N LEU A 51 -16.94 4.13 -2.05
CA LEU A 51 -16.21 3.02 -2.69
C LEU A 51 -16.75 2.70 -4.09
N GLN A 52 -18.07 2.76 -4.28
CA GLN A 52 -18.69 2.59 -5.59
C GLN A 52 -18.28 3.73 -6.53
N ASP A 53 -18.36 4.98 -6.06
CA ASP A 53 -17.90 6.17 -6.78
C ASP A 53 -16.41 6.04 -7.16
N LEU A 54 -15.57 5.59 -6.22
CA LEU A 54 -14.15 5.33 -6.47
C LEU A 54 -13.94 4.26 -7.53
N GLY A 55 -14.68 3.16 -7.47
CA GLY A 55 -14.61 2.08 -8.46
C GLY A 55 -14.98 2.56 -9.86
N ALA A 56 -16.07 3.31 -9.98
CA ALA A 56 -16.51 3.89 -11.24
C ALA A 56 -15.48 4.89 -11.79
N LEU A 57 -14.91 5.73 -10.92
CA LEU A 57 -13.89 6.70 -11.30
C LEU A 57 -12.62 6.02 -11.82
N ILE A 58 -12.14 4.97 -11.14
CA ILE A 58 -10.97 4.19 -11.58
C ILE A 58 -11.24 3.52 -12.93
N GLU A 59 -12.43 2.94 -13.13
CA GLU A 59 -12.79 2.29 -14.39
C GLU A 59 -12.84 3.27 -15.55
N ALA A 60 -13.50 4.41 -15.35
CA ALA A 60 -13.69 5.44 -16.37
C ALA A 60 -12.41 6.22 -16.72
N THR A 61 -11.43 6.27 -15.82
CA THR A 61 -10.18 7.01 -16.05
C THR A 61 -9.18 6.17 -16.86
N GLU A 62 -8.61 6.79 -17.90
CA GLU A 62 -7.51 6.20 -18.68
C GLU A 62 -6.26 5.98 -17.83
N CYS A 63 -5.49 4.94 -18.17
CA CYS A 63 -4.34 4.51 -17.36
C CYS A 63 -3.29 5.63 -17.20
N ASP A 64 -3.00 6.37 -18.27
CA ASP A 64 -1.98 7.43 -18.25
C ASP A 64 -2.38 8.57 -17.30
N LYS A 65 -3.67 8.98 -17.33
CA LYS A 65 -4.21 10.06 -16.50
C LYS A 65 -4.26 9.76 -15.01
N LEU A 66 -4.31 8.48 -14.61
CA LEU A 66 -4.27 8.08 -13.19
C LEU A 66 -2.91 8.31 -12.54
N PHE A 67 -1.84 8.33 -13.33
CA PHE A 67 -0.47 8.40 -12.83
C PHE A 67 0.29 9.64 -13.32
N GLU A 68 -0.26 10.37 -14.29
CA GLU A 68 0.33 11.60 -14.82
C GLU A 68 0.24 12.74 -13.79
N GLY A 69 1.38 13.38 -13.52
CA GLY A 69 1.45 14.58 -12.70
C GLY A 69 2.14 15.68 -13.49
N SER A 70 1.46 16.82 -13.69
CA SER A 70 2.13 17.99 -14.27
C SER A 70 3.21 18.44 -13.28
N GLY A 71 4.47 18.41 -13.70
CA GLY A 71 5.58 18.87 -12.87
C GLY A 71 5.34 20.31 -12.43
N THR A 72 5.13 20.51 -11.12
CA THR A 72 5.36 21.73 -10.30
C THR A 72 4.48 21.77 -9.03
N SER A 73 3.36 21.01 -8.94
CA SER A 73 2.56 20.98 -7.70
C SER A 73 3.07 19.92 -6.72
N LEU A 74 3.29 20.31 -5.45
CA LEU A 74 3.65 19.45 -4.31
C LEU A 74 2.68 18.27 -4.03
N HIS A 75 1.52 18.24 -4.70
CA HIS A 75 0.48 17.22 -4.50
C HIS A 75 0.00 16.66 -5.86
N GLY A 76 0.84 15.85 -6.50
CA GLY A 76 0.52 15.21 -7.77
C GLY A 76 -0.48 14.06 -7.65
N MET A 77 -0.94 13.56 -8.81
CA MET A 77 -1.76 12.35 -8.89
C MET A 77 -1.11 11.12 -8.23
N PRO A 78 0.21 10.87 -8.36
CA PRO A 78 0.87 9.76 -7.65
C PRO A 78 0.70 9.81 -6.12
N GLU A 79 0.86 10.98 -5.51
CA GLU A 79 0.64 11.19 -4.08
C GLU A 79 -0.83 10.95 -3.70
N MET A 80 -1.76 11.44 -4.51
CA MET A 80 -3.19 11.24 -4.32
C MET A 80 -3.57 9.76 -4.37
N MET A 81 -3.03 9.01 -5.34
CA MET A 81 -3.21 7.56 -5.44
C MET A 81 -2.65 6.83 -4.21
N GLY A 82 -1.51 7.27 -3.68
CA GLY A 82 -0.99 6.79 -2.40
C GLY A 82 -1.94 7.04 -1.22
N GLN A 83 -2.58 8.21 -1.16
CA GLN A 83 -3.59 8.51 -0.13
C GLN A 83 -4.85 7.65 -0.30
N VAL A 84 -5.30 7.40 -1.54
CA VAL A 84 -6.42 6.49 -1.84
C VAL A 84 -6.11 5.10 -1.34
N ALA A 85 -4.92 4.58 -1.64
CA ALA A 85 -4.52 3.25 -1.20
C ALA A 85 -4.47 3.15 0.33
N LYS A 86 -3.95 4.17 1.01
CA LYS A 86 -3.94 4.24 2.47
C LYS A 86 -5.35 4.35 3.07
N ALA A 87 -6.26 5.08 2.42
CA ALA A 87 -7.64 5.19 2.87
C ALA A 87 -8.40 3.86 2.72
N LEU A 88 -8.16 3.12 1.63
CA LEU A 88 -8.72 1.78 1.39
C LEU A 88 -8.20 0.75 2.40
N GLU A 89 -6.89 0.75 2.65
CA GLU A 89 -6.27 -0.10 3.68
C GLU A 89 -6.91 0.17 5.05
N LYS A 90 -7.01 1.43 5.47
CA LYS A 90 -7.68 1.82 6.72
C LYS A 90 -9.18 1.51 6.77
N TYR A 91 -9.87 1.55 5.64
CA TYR A 91 -11.29 1.19 5.57
C TYR A 91 -11.51 -0.30 5.84
N ALA A 92 -10.58 -1.15 5.38
CA ALA A 92 -10.61 -2.59 5.57
C ALA A 92 -9.96 -3.04 6.89
N ALA A 93 -9.23 -2.18 7.59
CA ALA A 93 -8.53 -2.52 8.83
C ALA A 93 -9.50 -3.04 9.92
N PRO A 94 -9.09 -4.06 10.69
CA PRO A 94 -9.90 -4.60 11.78
C PRO A 94 -10.13 -3.56 12.89
N PRO A 95 -11.23 -3.70 13.65
CA PRO A 95 -11.50 -2.80 14.78
C PRO A 95 -10.42 -2.94 15.85
N LYS A 96 -10.29 -1.89 16.67
CA LYS A 96 -9.39 -1.92 17.83
C LYS A 96 -9.76 -3.09 18.74
N GLU A 97 -8.75 -3.70 19.36
CA GLU A 97 -8.93 -4.66 20.46
C GLU A 97 -9.53 -3.92 21.67
N GLN A 98 -10.85 -3.64 21.67
CA GLN A 98 -11.57 -3.25 22.87
C GLN A 98 -12.11 -4.51 23.54
N GLU A 99 -11.79 -4.67 24.83
CA GLU A 99 -12.34 -5.72 25.68
C GLU A 99 -13.87 -5.71 25.61
N GLY A 100 -14.46 -6.74 24.98
CA GLY A 100 -15.85 -7.15 25.26
C GLY A 100 -16.97 -6.85 24.26
N ARG A 101 -16.74 -6.32 23.04
CA ARG A 101 -17.82 -6.19 22.03
C ARG A 101 -17.61 -7.04 20.78
N SER A 102 -18.30 -8.18 20.76
CA SER A 102 -18.31 -9.21 19.71
C SER A 102 -18.74 -8.71 18.31
N ASP A 103 -19.59 -7.67 18.23
CA ASP A 103 -20.24 -7.28 16.96
C ASP A 103 -19.35 -6.54 15.95
N GLY A 104 -18.17 -6.06 16.34
CA GLY A 104 -17.32 -5.22 15.49
C GLY A 104 -16.67 -5.93 14.29
N HIS A 105 -16.54 -7.26 14.36
CA HIS A 105 -15.83 -8.06 13.35
C HIS A 105 -16.70 -8.46 12.16
N SER A 106 -18.03 -8.42 12.31
CA SER A 106 -19.00 -9.00 11.37
C SER A 106 -19.04 -8.36 9.99
N SER A 107 -18.50 -7.14 9.82
CA SER A 107 -18.47 -6.43 8.53
C SER A 107 -17.07 -6.26 7.95
N VAL A 108 -16.02 -6.65 8.68
CA VAL A 108 -14.63 -6.44 8.27
C VAL A 108 -14.28 -7.29 7.02
N PRO A 109 -14.66 -8.58 6.94
CA PRO A 109 -14.35 -9.39 5.77
C PRO A 109 -14.99 -8.87 4.48
N GLU A 110 -16.21 -8.35 4.55
CA GLU A 110 -16.94 -7.79 3.39
C GLU A 110 -16.29 -6.49 2.92
N LYS A 111 -15.90 -5.63 3.88
CA LYS A 111 -15.15 -4.39 3.59
C LYS A 111 -13.81 -4.71 2.95
N ALA A 112 -13.10 -5.72 3.46
CA ALA A 112 -11.85 -6.19 2.91
C ALA A 112 -12.03 -6.72 1.48
N ALA A 113 -13.04 -7.54 1.22
CA ALA A 113 -13.33 -8.01 -0.13
C ALA A 113 -13.64 -6.84 -1.09
N ALA A 114 -14.41 -5.84 -0.66
CA ALA A 114 -14.72 -4.66 -1.47
C ALA A 114 -13.47 -3.81 -1.77
N ALA A 115 -12.65 -3.53 -0.76
CA ALA A 115 -11.39 -2.79 -0.92
C ALA A 115 -10.39 -3.57 -1.81
N GLY A 116 -10.31 -4.88 -1.64
CA GLY A 116 -9.46 -5.77 -2.44
C GLY A 116 -9.83 -5.75 -3.92
N LEU A 117 -11.13 -5.77 -4.25
CA LEU A 117 -11.58 -5.64 -5.65
C LEU A 117 -11.16 -4.29 -6.27
N LEU A 118 -11.16 -3.19 -5.49
CA LEU A 118 -10.67 -1.90 -5.98
C LEU A 118 -9.15 -1.91 -6.17
N PHE A 119 -8.39 -2.54 -5.26
CA PHE A 119 -6.95 -2.71 -5.46
C PHE A 119 -6.63 -3.53 -6.70
N LEU A 120 -7.37 -4.60 -6.97
CA LEU A 120 -7.23 -5.35 -8.22
C LEU A 120 -7.49 -4.49 -9.46
N LYS A 121 -8.52 -3.64 -9.44
CA LYS A 121 -8.78 -2.69 -10.55
C LYS A 121 -7.61 -1.72 -10.73
N LEU A 122 -7.07 -1.16 -9.65
CA LEU A 122 -5.92 -0.26 -9.69
C LEU A 122 -4.66 -0.94 -10.24
N LEU A 123 -4.34 -2.14 -9.76
CA LEU A 123 -3.18 -2.90 -10.21
C LEU A 123 -3.30 -3.29 -11.69
N ARG A 124 -4.50 -3.66 -12.16
CA ARG A 124 -4.75 -3.90 -13.60
C ARG A 124 -4.57 -2.64 -14.44
N LYS A 125 -4.92 -1.45 -13.94
CA LYS A 125 -4.64 -0.18 -14.61
C LYS A 125 -3.13 0.10 -14.68
N VAL A 126 -2.38 -0.22 -13.62
CA VAL A 126 -0.90 -0.16 -13.63
C VAL A 126 -0.34 -1.12 -14.67
N GLU A 127 -0.79 -2.37 -14.69
CA GLU A 127 -0.34 -3.38 -15.65
C GLU A 127 -0.61 -2.94 -17.10
N ALA A 128 -1.81 -2.46 -17.40
CA ALA A 128 -2.13 -1.91 -18.71
C ALA A 128 -1.25 -0.70 -19.08
N ALA A 129 -0.94 0.18 -18.12
CA ALA A 129 -0.02 1.30 -18.33
C ALA A 129 1.41 0.82 -18.65
N LYS A 130 1.88 -0.27 -18.03
CA LYS A 130 3.20 -0.86 -18.32
C LYS A 130 3.33 -1.34 -19.76
N CYS A 131 2.23 -1.85 -20.33
CA CYS A 131 2.18 -2.29 -21.73
C CYS A 131 2.05 -1.12 -22.73
N SER A 132 1.75 0.09 -22.27
CA SER A 132 1.66 1.29 -23.10
C SER A 132 3.04 1.96 -23.27
N LEU A 133 3.40 2.28 -24.52
CA LEU A 133 4.67 2.98 -24.85
C LEU A 133 4.61 4.50 -24.58
N VAL A 134 3.43 5.04 -24.20
CA VAL A 134 3.12 6.47 -24.34
C VAL A 134 3.53 7.30 -23.11
N CYS A 135 3.64 6.73 -21.90
CA CYS A 135 4.15 7.46 -20.73
C CYS A 135 4.57 6.53 -19.57
N PRO A 136 5.77 6.66 -18.98
CA PRO A 136 6.20 5.84 -17.85
C PRO A 136 5.65 6.33 -16.50
N ALA A 137 4.52 7.06 -16.48
CA ALA A 137 3.94 7.65 -15.27
C ALA A 137 3.64 6.62 -14.17
N TRP A 138 3.35 5.37 -14.54
CA TRP A 138 3.19 4.27 -13.60
C TRP A 138 4.43 4.04 -12.70
N LYS A 139 5.65 4.41 -13.15
CA LYS A 139 6.90 4.26 -12.39
C LYS A 139 6.93 5.14 -11.15
N THR A 140 6.24 6.28 -11.16
CA THR A 140 6.15 7.19 -9.99
C THR A 140 4.95 6.85 -9.10
N GLY A 141 3.85 6.37 -9.70
CA GLY A 141 2.63 5.97 -8.98
C GLY A 141 2.75 4.64 -8.23
N LEU A 142 3.29 3.59 -8.86
CA LEU A 142 3.36 2.25 -8.28
C LEU A 142 4.10 2.20 -6.92
N PRO A 143 5.24 2.89 -6.71
CA PRO A 143 5.89 2.93 -5.39
C PRO A 143 4.99 3.49 -4.27
N ARG A 144 4.08 4.42 -4.58
CA ARG A 144 3.13 5.00 -3.60
C ARG A 144 2.00 4.05 -3.25
N LEU A 145 1.63 3.17 -4.20
CA LEU A 145 0.57 2.17 -4.04
C LEU A 145 1.07 0.89 -3.35
N ALA A 146 2.27 0.44 -3.68
CA ALA A 146 2.76 -0.88 -3.31
C ALA A 146 2.74 -1.14 -1.80
N GLY A 147 3.10 -0.13 -0.99
CA GLY A 147 3.16 -0.27 0.46
C GLY A 147 1.79 -0.55 1.11
N PRO A 148 0.81 0.36 0.97
CA PRO A 148 -0.54 0.14 1.50
C PRO A 148 -1.22 -1.11 0.94
N ILE A 149 -1.04 -1.42 -0.36
CA ILE A 149 -1.60 -2.62 -0.99
C ILE A 149 -1.02 -3.89 -0.35
N TYR A 150 0.30 -3.93 -0.14
CA TYR A 150 0.96 -5.05 0.51
C TYR A 150 0.42 -5.25 1.94
N ILE A 151 0.34 -4.18 2.74
CA ILE A 151 -0.16 -4.24 4.13
C ILE A 151 -1.60 -4.78 4.14
N PHE A 152 -2.46 -4.27 3.27
CA PHE A 152 -3.83 -4.78 3.10
C PHE A 152 -3.83 -6.28 2.76
N ALA A 153 -3.04 -6.69 1.77
CA ALA A 153 -3.03 -8.07 1.29
C ALA A 153 -2.58 -9.04 2.39
N VAL A 154 -1.52 -8.69 3.14
CA VAL A 154 -1.05 -9.49 4.29
C VAL A 154 -2.08 -9.53 5.41
N THR A 155 -2.76 -8.41 5.68
CA THR A 155 -3.77 -8.32 6.74
C THR A 155 -4.94 -9.29 6.52
N HIS A 156 -5.29 -9.58 5.26
CA HIS A 156 -6.50 -10.33 4.93
C HIS A 156 -6.26 -11.68 4.24
N SER A 157 -5.05 -11.98 3.79
CA SER A 157 -4.71 -13.25 3.10
C SER A 157 -4.60 -14.45 4.02
N LEU A 158 -4.26 -14.23 5.30
CA LEU A 158 -4.12 -15.30 6.29
C LEU A 158 -5.40 -15.45 7.11
N LYS A 159 -5.64 -16.68 7.59
CA LYS A 159 -6.76 -16.97 8.49
C LYS A 159 -6.58 -16.22 9.80
N GLN A 160 -7.46 -15.24 10.03
CA GLN A 160 -7.52 -14.41 11.22
C GLN A 160 -8.98 -14.21 11.68
N PRO A 161 -9.23 -13.81 12.94
CA PRO A 161 -10.59 -13.57 13.45
C PRO A 161 -11.42 -12.56 12.65
N TRP A 162 -10.77 -11.65 11.90
CA TRP A 162 -11.40 -10.63 11.06
C TRP A 162 -11.46 -10.98 9.57
N THR A 163 -11.24 -12.23 9.19
CA THR A 163 -11.22 -12.67 7.78
C THR A 163 -12.29 -13.72 7.49
N SER A 164 -12.71 -13.78 6.23
CA SER A 164 -13.53 -14.85 5.65
C SER A 164 -12.79 -15.51 4.48
N PRO A 165 -13.21 -16.71 4.01
CA PRO A 165 -12.62 -17.32 2.81
C PRO A 165 -12.61 -16.36 1.62
N ARG A 166 -13.73 -15.67 1.39
CA ARG A 166 -13.83 -14.68 0.31
C ARG A 166 -12.82 -13.52 0.44
N SER A 167 -12.63 -12.98 1.64
CA SER A 167 -11.65 -11.90 1.82
C SER A 167 -10.21 -12.40 1.64
N GLN A 168 -9.94 -13.65 2.04
CA GLN A 168 -8.64 -14.29 1.88
C GLN A 168 -8.31 -14.51 0.41
N ASP A 169 -9.25 -15.05 -0.37
CA ASP A 169 -9.09 -15.28 -1.80
C ASP A 169 -8.76 -13.95 -2.53
N VAL A 170 -9.57 -12.91 -2.31
CA VAL A 170 -9.36 -11.60 -2.93
C VAL A 170 -8.02 -10.99 -2.48
N ALA A 171 -7.65 -11.09 -1.21
CA ALA A 171 -6.37 -10.57 -0.72
C ALA A 171 -5.17 -11.33 -1.29
N GLY A 172 -5.29 -12.65 -1.48
CA GLY A 172 -4.31 -13.49 -2.17
C GLY A 172 -4.14 -13.11 -3.64
N GLU A 173 -5.24 -12.86 -4.35
CA GLU A 173 -5.20 -12.33 -5.71
C GLU A 173 -4.52 -10.94 -5.76
N VAL A 174 -4.82 -10.06 -4.82
CA VAL A 174 -4.18 -8.73 -4.72
C VAL A 174 -2.68 -8.87 -4.50
N LEU A 175 -2.24 -9.76 -3.62
CA LEU A 175 -0.81 -10.00 -3.38
C LEU A 175 -0.13 -10.53 -4.65
N THR A 176 -0.74 -11.52 -5.31
CA THR A 176 -0.22 -12.14 -6.52
C THR A 176 -0.06 -11.10 -7.65
N LEU A 177 -1.10 -10.31 -7.89
CA LEU A 177 -1.06 -9.27 -8.91
C LEU A 177 -0.09 -8.14 -8.55
N LEU A 178 0.04 -7.79 -7.27
CA LEU A 178 1.03 -6.81 -6.81
C LEU A 178 2.44 -7.29 -7.17
N LEU A 179 2.78 -8.53 -6.84
CA LEU A 179 4.08 -9.14 -7.15
C LEU A 179 4.36 -9.13 -8.66
N GLN A 180 3.36 -9.50 -9.47
CA GLN A 180 3.44 -9.47 -10.94
C GLN A 180 3.71 -8.05 -11.47
N VAL A 181 2.96 -7.02 -11.04
CA VAL A 181 3.17 -5.65 -11.55
C VAL A 181 4.49 -5.05 -11.07
N THR A 182 5.01 -5.51 -9.93
CA THR A 182 6.35 -5.11 -9.45
C THR A 182 7.48 -5.98 -10.01
N GLU A 183 7.18 -6.98 -10.86
CA GLU A 183 8.16 -7.92 -11.41
C GLU A 183 8.94 -8.67 -10.33
N CYS A 184 8.27 -9.05 -9.24
CA CYS A 184 8.85 -9.85 -8.17
C CYS A 184 8.29 -11.27 -8.22
N GLY A 185 9.15 -12.28 -8.25
CA GLY A 185 8.76 -13.70 -8.25
C GLY A 185 8.32 -14.21 -6.87
N SER A 186 8.59 -13.47 -5.80
CA SER A 186 8.21 -13.84 -4.44
C SER A 186 8.02 -12.63 -3.53
N VAL A 187 7.37 -12.85 -2.37
CA VAL A 187 7.25 -11.83 -1.32
C VAL A 187 8.63 -11.43 -0.78
N ALA A 188 9.54 -12.40 -0.61
CA ALA A 188 10.91 -12.13 -0.17
C ALA A 188 11.61 -11.17 -1.16
N GLY A 189 11.57 -11.48 -2.46
CA GLY A 189 12.10 -10.61 -3.52
C GLY A 189 11.45 -9.22 -3.54
N PHE A 190 10.14 -9.10 -3.29
CA PHE A 190 9.48 -7.81 -3.15
C PHE A 190 10.00 -6.97 -1.97
N LEU A 191 10.34 -7.62 -0.86
CA LEU A 191 10.77 -6.95 0.37
C LEU A 191 12.26 -6.60 0.38
N HIS A 192 13.14 -7.48 -0.09
CA HIS A 192 14.58 -7.24 -0.05
C HIS A 192 15.23 -6.96 -1.41
N GLY A 193 14.48 -7.07 -2.53
CA GLY A 193 15.00 -6.98 -3.90
C GLY A 193 15.39 -8.36 -4.42
N GLU A 194 15.34 -8.60 -5.74
CA GLU A 194 15.78 -9.90 -6.29
C GLU A 194 17.30 -10.02 -6.35
N ASN A 195 17.99 -8.88 -6.37
CA ASN A 195 19.44 -8.76 -6.41
C ASN A 195 19.96 -7.83 -5.30
N GLU A 196 21.24 -7.95 -4.91
CA GLU A 196 21.84 -7.14 -3.83
C GLU A 196 21.83 -5.62 -4.13
N ASP A 197 21.82 -5.25 -5.41
CA ASP A 197 21.78 -3.86 -5.86
C ASP A 197 20.36 -3.26 -5.89
N GLU A 198 19.33 -4.09 -5.81
CA GLU A 198 17.94 -3.63 -5.84
C GLU A 198 17.45 -3.28 -4.44
N LYS A 199 17.01 -2.03 -4.27
CA LYS A 199 16.38 -1.61 -3.02
C LYS A 199 14.98 -2.21 -2.90
N GLY A 200 14.86 -3.25 -2.09
CA GLY A 200 13.59 -3.82 -1.68
C GLY A 200 12.70 -2.85 -0.89
N ARG A 201 11.44 -3.24 -0.69
CA ARG A 201 10.40 -2.40 -0.05
C ARG A 201 10.29 -2.56 1.46
N PHE A 202 11.11 -3.41 2.09
CA PHE A 202 11.04 -3.69 3.54
C PHE A 202 11.10 -2.43 4.39
N THR A 203 12.06 -1.52 4.11
CA THR A 203 12.19 -0.25 4.85
C THR A 203 10.93 0.61 4.73
N LEU A 204 10.30 0.64 3.56
CA LEU A 204 9.06 1.37 3.31
C LEU A 204 7.90 0.77 4.11
N ILE A 205 7.72 -0.56 4.07
CA ILE A 205 6.68 -1.26 4.83
C ILE A 205 6.85 -1.01 6.33
N MET A 206 8.07 -1.21 6.86
CA MET A 206 8.35 -0.95 8.27
C MET A 206 8.11 0.52 8.65
N GLY A 207 8.38 1.46 7.74
CA GLY A 207 8.06 2.87 7.92
C GLY A 207 6.56 3.15 8.03
N LEU A 208 5.73 2.42 7.28
CA LEU A 208 4.26 2.52 7.34
C LEU A 208 3.69 1.90 8.62
N LEU A 209 4.28 0.81 9.13
CA LEU A 209 3.84 0.14 10.36
C LEU A 209 4.32 0.86 11.63
N LYS A 210 5.45 1.56 11.57
CA LYS A 210 6.10 2.22 12.73
C LYS A 210 5.16 3.07 13.60
N PRO A 211 4.23 3.90 13.06
CA PRO A 211 3.33 4.70 13.89
C PRO A 211 2.44 3.87 14.80
N ASP A 212 2.15 2.63 14.41
CA ASP A 212 1.31 1.67 15.13
C ASP A 212 2.14 0.60 15.87
N LEU A 213 3.48 0.73 15.93
CA LEU A 213 4.38 -0.23 16.59
C LEU A 213 5.18 0.44 17.72
N ASN A 214 4.47 1.14 18.60
CA ASN A 214 5.02 1.70 19.82
C ASN A 214 4.16 1.34 21.03
N LYS A 215 4.71 1.55 22.22
CA LYS A 215 4.09 1.17 23.52
C LYS A 215 2.65 1.66 23.68
N GLU A 216 2.31 2.81 23.11
CA GLU A 216 0.99 3.44 23.26
C GLU A 216 -0.04 2.97 22.24
N SER A 217 0.41 2.50 21.07
CA SER A 217 -0.47 2.32 19.91
C SER A 217 -0.55 0.90 19.37
N TRP A 218 0.36 0.00 19.73
CA TRP A 218 0.46 -1.32 19.08
C TRP A 218 -0.74 -2.25 19.30
N LYS A 219 -1.55 -1.99 20.34
CA LYS A 219 -2.82 -2.69 20.59
C LYS A 219 -4.02 -2.04 19.91
N ASN A 220 -3.86 -0.85 19.32
CA ASN A 220 -4.96 -0.16 18.64
C ASN A 220 -5.36 -0.85 17.34
N ASN A 221 -4.48 -1.62 16.71
CA ASN A 221 -4.77 -2.36 15.48
C ASN A 221 -4.28 -3.80 15.65
N PRO A 222 -5.18 -4.78 15.84
CA PRO A 222 -4.77 -6.17 16.02
C PRO A 222 -3.97 -6.70 14.84
N ALA A 223 -4.18 -6.20 13.62
CA ALA A 223 -3.47 -6.67 12.44
C ALA A 223 -1.99 -6.27 12.44
N THR A 224 -1.61 -5.12 13.02
CA THR A 224 -0.27 -4.56 12.86
C THR A 224 0.82 -5.53 13.36
N LYS A 225 0.63 -6.18 14.51
CA LYS A 225 1.57 -7.18 15.04
C LYS A 225 1.69 -8.39 14.12
N HIS A 226 0.58 -8.87 13.55
CA HIS A 226 0.61 -10.00 12.62
C HIS A 226 1.28 -9.66 11.29
N VAL A 227 0.99 -8.47 10.73
CA VAL A 227 1.63 -7.99 9.49
C VAL A 227 3.12 -7.81 9.72
N PHE A 228 3.52 -7.21 10.84
CA PHE A 228 4.92 -7.07 11.23
C PHE A 228 5.61 -8.43 11.35
N SER A 229 5.07 -9.33 12.19
CA SER A 229 5.64 -10.66 12.41
C SER A 229 5.77 -11.43 11.11
N TRP A 230 4.70 -11.51 10.30
CA TRP A 230 4.75 -12.23 9.04
C TRP A 230 5.76 -11.64 8.05
N THR A 231 5.78 -10.31 7.90
CA THR A 231 6.70 -9.61 6.99
C THR A 231 8.16 -9.81 7.41
N LEU A 232 8.44 -9.80 8.71
CA LEU A 232 9.78 -10.07 9.24
C LEU A 232 10.28 -11.46 8.86
N GLN A 233 9.42 -12.48 8.93
CA GLN A 233 9.78 -13.86 8.58
C GLN A 233 10.13 -14.04 7.09
N GLN A 234 9.71 -13.10 6.22
CA GLN A 234 10.03 -13.15 4.79
C GLN A 234 11.43 -12.59 4.45
N VAL A 235 12.11 -11.95 5.40
CA VAL A 235 13.45 -11.38 5.18
C VAL A 235 14.48 -12.14 5.99
N THR A 236 15.42 -12.77 5.28
CA THR A 236 16.50 -13.57 5.84
C THR A 236 17.86 -12.91 5.59
N ARG A 237 18.95 -13.63 5.85
CA ARG A 237 20.29 -13.21 5.46
C ARG A 237 20.45 -13.05 3.93
N PRO A 238 21.32 -12.12 3.48
CA PRO A 238 22.07 -11.14 4.29
C PRO A 238 21.26 -9.87 4.66
N TRP A 239 20.05 -9.71 4.11
CA TRP A 239 19.30 -8.46 4.15
C TRP A 239 18.74 -8.07 5.53
N LEU A 240 18.57 -9.02 6.45
CA LEU A 240 17.96 -8.73 7.75
C LEU A 240 18.83 -7.84 8.65
N THR A 241 20.16 -8.02 8.60
CA THR A 241 21.11 -7.40 9.54
C THR A 241 21.05 -5.86 9.51
N GLN A 242 20.92 -5.26 8.33
CA GLN A 242 20.80 -3.81 8.15
C GLN A 242 19.49 -3.21 8.72
N HIS A 243 18.53 -4.05 9.14
CA HIS A 243 17.24 -3.63 9.64
C HIS A 243 17.04 -3.86 11.15
N LEU A 244 18.06 -4.36 11.86
CA LEU A 244 18.02 -4.71 13.28
C LEU A 244 17.43 -3.61 14.17
N GLU A 245 17.89 -2.37 14.02
CA GLU A 245 17.42 -1.24 14.82
C GLU A 245 15.92 -0.97 14.66
N ARG A 246 15.34 -1.40 13.54
CA ARG A 246 13.94 -1.19 13.20
C ARG A 246 13.04 -2.34 13.63
N ILE A 247 13.56 -3.56 13.64
CA ILE A 247 12.79 -4.79 13.90
C ILE A 247 12.92 -5.28 15.34
N LEU A 248 14.04 -5.00 16.02
CA LEU A 248 14.29 -5.48 17.36
C LEU A 248 13.35 -4.83 18.39
N PRO A 249 13.17 -3.48 18.41
CA PRO A 249 12.26 -2.85 19.36
C PRO A 249 10.81 -3.37 19.29
N PRO A 250 10.15 -3.47 18.12
CA PRO A 250 8.80 -4.03 18.05
C PRO A 250 8.73 -5.52 18.39
N SER A 251 9.75 -6.31 18.06
CA SER A 251 9.79 -7.74 18.43
C SER A 251 9.82 -7.93 19.94
N LEU A 252 10.64 -7.13 20.64
CA LEU A 252 10.71 -7.12 22.10
C LEU A 252 9.39 -6.64 22.72
N LEU A 253 8.82 -5.56 22.19
CA LEU A 253 7.55 -5.00 22.64
C LEU A 253 6.41 -6.03 22.60
N ILE A 254 6.34 -6.82 21.52
CA ILE A 254 5.33 -7.87 21.36
C ILE A 254 5.61 -9.04 22.32
N SER A 255 6.89 -9.41 22.52
CA SER A 255 7.28 -10.53 23.38
C SER A 255 7.08 -10.28 24.88
N ASP A 256 7.12 -9.02 25.31
CA ASP A 256 6.95 -8.60 26.71
C ASP A 256 5.47 -8.51 27.13
N ASP A 257 4.54 -8.69 26.17
CA ASP A 257 3.11 -8.59 26.46
C ASP A 257 2.63 -9.70 27.40
N TYR A 258 1.58 -9.43 28.17
CA TYR A 258 1.04 -10.43 29.12
C TYR A 258 0.26 -11.56 28.43
N GLN A 259 -0.34 -11.32 27.26
CA GLN A 259 -1.13 -12.32 26.53
C GLN A 259 -0.23 -13.33 25.83
N SER A 260 -0.53 -14.62 25.98
CA SER A 260 0.32 -15.71 25.49
C SER A 260 0.48 -15.70 23.98
N GLU A 261 -0.57 -15.35 23.24
CA GLU A 261 -0.56 -15.26 21.77
C GLU A 261 0.44 -14.21 21.28
N ASN A 262 0.50 -13.07 21.96
CA ASN A 262 1.46 -12.01 21.65
C ASN A 262 2.88 -12.44 22.02
N LYS A 263 3.08 -13.09 23.18
CA LYS A 263 4.39 -13.64 23.57
C LYS A 263 4.95 -14.59 22.52
N ILE A 264 4.13 -15.53 22.03
CA ILE A 264 4.52 -16.49 21.00
C ILE A 264 4.97 -15.75 19.73
N LEU A 265 4.15 -14.83 19.22
CA LEU A 265 4.49 -14.02 18.04
C LEU A 265 5.81 -13.24 18.23
N GLY A 266 6.02 -12.64 19.40
CA GLY A 266 7.23 -11.88 19.70
C GLY A 266 8.47 -12.78 19.81
N VAL A 267 8.36 -13.93 20.45
CA VAL A 267 9.43 -14.92 20.56
C VAL A 267 9.80 -15.48 19.20
N ASP A 268 8.83 -15.77 18.34
CA ASP A 268 9.07 -16.24 16.97
C ASP A 268 9.84 -15.19 16.14
N CYS A 269 9.50 -13.91 16.30
CA CYS A 269 10.25 -12.80 15.71
C CYS A 269 11.71 -12.76 16.21
N LEU A 270 11.91 -12.85 17.53
CA LEU A 270 13.24 -12.82 18.14
C LEU A 270 14.08 -14.04 17.72
N HIS A 271 13.47 -15.21 17.67
CA HIS A 271 14.12 -16.44 17.22
C HIS A 271 14.60 -16.30 15.77
N HIS A 272 13.74 -15.81 14.87
CA HIS A 272 14.11 -15.53 13.48
C HIS A 272 15.27 -14.54 13.37
N ILE A 273 15.25 -13.46 14.16
CA ILE A 273 16.35 -12.48 14.22
C ILE A 273 17.66 -13.16 14.65
N VAL A 274 17.64 -13.94 15.73
CA VAL A 274 18.84 -14.64 16.23
C VAL A 274 19.40 -15.58 15.16
N LEU A 275 18.55 -16.39 14.52
CA LEU A 275 18.95 -17.31 13.46
C LEU A 275 19.53 -16.61 12.23
N ASN A 276 19.07 -15.39 11.92
CA ASN A 276 19.47 -14.64 10.73
C ASN A 276 20.52 -13.54 11.01
N VAL A 277 20.95 -13.33 12.25
CA VAL A 277 21.99 -12.32 12.59
C VAL A 277 23.19 -12.89 13.35
N VAL A 278 23.01 -13.90 14.20
CA VAL A 278 24.10 -14.36 15.08
C VAL A 278 25.06 -15.33 14.39
N SER A 279 24.59 -16.21 13.52
CA SER A 279 25.43 -17.12 12.74
C SER A 279 26.22 -16.49 11.57
N SER A 280 26.11 -15.17 11.33
CA SER A 280 27.08 -14.45 10.46
C SER A 280 28.38 -14.07 11.18
N LEU A 281 28.42 -14.12 12.51
CA LEU A 281 29.66 -13.91 13.28
C LEU A 281 30.60 -15.14 13.27
N HIS A 282 30.07 -16.35 13.03
CA HIS A 282 30.90 -17.56 12.99
C HIS A 282 31.68 -17.74 11.67
N SER A 283 31.25 -17.09 10.58
CA SER A 283 31.93 -17.19 9.28
C SER A 283 33.10 -16.21 9.11
N GLY A 284 33.26 -15.25 10.03
CA GLY A 284 34.35 -14.24 9.99
C GLY A 284 35.55 -14.53 10.88
N ILE A 285 35.56 -15.63 11.64
CA ILE A 285 36.62 -15.96 12.62
C ILE A 285 37.57 -17.08 12.11
N CYS A 286 37.32 -17.65 10.93
CA CYS A 286 38.18 -18.69 10.35
C CYS A 286 39.02 -18.19 9.17
N ILE A 287 39.73 -17.06 9.30
CA ILE A 287 40.89 -16.73 8.46
C ILE A 287 41.93 -16.04 9.35
N ASP A 288 42.64 -16.82 10.16
CA ASP A 288 44.07 -16.62 10.46
C ASP A 288 44.53 -17.75 11.39
N GLN A 289 44.75 -18.92 10.80
CA GLN A 289 45.64 -19.95 11.36
C GLN A 289 46.09 -20.84 10.19
N THR A 290 47.12 -20.37 9.49
CA THR A 290 48.02 -21.22 8.71
C THR A 290 49.44 -20.70 8.93
N ASP A 291 50.20 -21.55 9.62
CA ASP A 291 51.67 -21.72 9.72
C ASP A 291 52.60 -20.73 9.02
#